data_AF-A0A351J0L1-F1
#
_entry.id   AF-A0A351J0L1-F1
#
_cell.length_a   1.000
_cell.length_b   1.000
_cell.length_c   1.000
_cell.angle_alpha   90.00
_cell.angle_beta   90.00
_cell.angle_gamma   90.00
#
_symmetry.space_group_name_H-M   'P 1'
#
loop_
_entity.id
_entity.type
_entity.pdbx_description
1 polymer ?
#
loop_
_entity_poly.entity_id
_entity_poly.type
_entity_poly.pdbx_seq_one_letter_code
_entity_poly.pdbx_strand_id
1 'polypeptide(L)' 'AMLLGEYRYGVDVKGRLFIPAPLRAKLGETLVLSKSFDPCLNVYSRSAWENFCDRLSALPEMSGSGILRYLFST' A
#
# COMPACT_ATOMS: atom_id res chain seq x y z
N ALA A 1 3.37 -14.98 4.08
CA ALA A 1 1.99 -15.27 4.53
C ALA A 1 1.02 -14.35 3.80
N MET A 2 -0.16 -14.83 3.40
CA MET A 2 -1.13 -14.08 2.60
C MET A 2 -2.02 -13.18 3.48
N LEU A 3 -2.35 -11.96 3.03
CA LEU A 3 -3.39 -11.10 3.63
C LEU A 3 -4.71 -11.45 2.95
N LEU A 4 -5.67 -11.95 3.71
CA LEU A 4 -6.95 -12.45 3.20
C LEU A 4 -8.08 -12.01 4.10
N GLY A 5 -9.24 -11.78 3.49
CA GLY A 5 -10.48 -11.38 4.15
C GLY A 5 -11.02 -10.06 3.61
N GLU A 6 -12.33 -9.89 3.77
CA GLU A 6 -13.02 -8.63 3.53
C GLU A 6 -13.49 -8.09 4.87
N TYR A 7 -13.25 -6.81 5.12
CA TYR A 7 -13.66 -6.16 6.35
C TYR A 7 -14.32 -4.82 6.02
N ARG A 8 -15.53 -4.61 6.56
CA ARG A 8 -16.29 -3.38 6.36
C ARG A 8 -16.19 -2.53 7.62
N TYR A 9 -15.55 -1.37 7.48
CA TYR A 9 -15.43 -0.38 8.54
C TYR A 9 -15.74 1.00 7.99
N GLY A 10 -16.35 1.84 8.83
CA GLY A 10 -16.45 3.27 8.55
C GLY A 10 -15.12 3.98 8.81
N VAL A 11 -14.94 5.11 8.14
CA VAL A 11 -13.86 6.06 8.44
C VAL A 11 -14.42 7.10 9.42
N ASP A 12 -13.67 7.40 10.48
CA ASP A 12 -14.10 8.39 11.46
C ASP A 12 -13.96 9.83 10.94
N VAL A 13 -14.48 10.81 11.70
CA VAL A 13 -14.42 12.24 11.36
C VAL A 13 -13.00 12.80 11.22
N LYS A 14 -11.99 12.08 11.69
CA LYS A 14 -10.57 12.43 11.60
C LYS A 14 -9.86 11.69 10.47
N GLY A 15 -10.59 10.94 9.63
CA GLY A 15 -10.01 10.19 8.52
C GLY A 15 -9.32 8.89 8.94
N ARG A 16 -9.59 8.37 10.15
CA ARG A 16 -8.95 7.14 10.66
C ARG A 16 -9.84 5.93 10.40
N LEU A 17 -9.20 4.79 10.14
CA LEU A 17 -9.84 3.48 10.03
C LEU A 17 -9.21 2.47 10.99
N PHE A 18 -9.99 1.51 11.45
CA PHE A 18 -9.48 0.45 12.31
C PHE A 18 -9.00 -0.75 11.49
N ILE A 19 -7.72 -1.13 11.64
CA ILE A 19 -7.17 -2.33 10.99
C ILE A 19 -7.42 -3.56 11.88
N PRO A 20 -8.04 -4.65 11.40
CA PRO A 20 -8.20 -5.88 12.19
C PRO A 20 -6.89 -6.41 12.82
N ALA A 21 -6.96 -6.91 14.05
CA ALA A 21 -5.79 -7.47 14.76
C ALA A 21 -5.03 -8.56 13.97
N PRO A 22 -5.68 -9.49 13.25
CA PRO A 22 -4.98 -10.49 12.44
C PRO A 22 -4.17 -9.88 11.29
N LEU A 23 -4.62 -8.74 10.74
CA LEU A 23 -3.88 -8.02 9.70
C LEU A 23 -2.72 -7.22 10.31
N ARG A 24 -2.91 -6.60 11.47
CA ARG A 24 -1.83 -5.88 12.18
C ARG A 24 -0.63 -6.79 12.46
N ALA A 25 -0.87 -8.03 12.91
CA ALA A 25 0.21 -8.99 13.16
C ALA A 25 1.05 -9.30 11.91
N LYS A 26 0.46 -9.20 10.72
CA LYS A 26 1.13 -9.44 9.43
C LYS A 26 1.75 -8.18 8.82
N LEU A 27 1.12 -7.02 9.03
CA LEU A 27 1.59 -5.72 8.50
C LEU A 27 2.73 -5.14 9.34
N GLY A 28 2.76 -5.44 10.64
CA GLY A 28 3.71 -4.89 11.60
C GLY A 28 3.24 -3.57 12.22
N GLU A 29 4.11 -2.96 13.02
CA GLU A 29 3.81 -1.70 13.73
C GLU A 29 3.78 -0.49 12.79
N THR A 30 4.63 -0.51 11.76
CA THR A 30 4.70 0.54 10.74
C THR A 30 4.20 -0.01 9.40
N LEU A 31 3.29 0.74 8.79
CA LEU A 31 2.73 0.43 7.48
C LEU A 31 3.01 1.56 6.50
N VAL A 32 3.02 1.22 5.21
CA VAL A 32 3.12 2.19 4.12
C VAL A 32 1.79 2.22 3.37
N LEU A 33 1.26 3.42 3.17
CA LEU A 33 0.08 3.67 2.37
C LEU A 33 0.51 4.20 1.00
N SER A 34 -0.04 3.66 -0.08
CA SER A 34 0.21 4.16 -1.43
C SER A 34 -1.08 4.34 -2.22
N LYS A 35 -1.03 5.21 -3.23
CA LYS A 35 -2.05 5.23 -4.29
C LYS A 35 -2.09 3.86 -4.99
N SER A 36 -3.27 3.49 -5.46
CA SER A 36 -3.49 2.38 -6.39
C SER A 36 -3.89 2.93 -7.75
N PHE A 37 -3.87 2.09 -8.79
CA PHE A 37 -4.39 2.46 -10.12
C PHE A 37 -5.91 2.43 -10.19
N ASP A 38 -6.55 1.80 -9.21
CA ASP A 38 -7.98 1.81 -8.97
C ASP A 38 -8.34 2.91 -7.95
N PRO A 39 -9.63 3.29 -7.79
CA PRO A 39 -10.08 4.23 -6.76
C PRO A 39 -10.03 3.61 -5.35
N CYS A 40 -8.86 3.10 -4.96
CA CYS A 40 -8.57 2.48 -3.69
C CYS A 40 -7.16 2.84 -3.20
N LEU A 41 -6.86 2.48 -1.96
CA LEU A 41 -5.56 2.66 -1.34
C LEU A 41 -4.93 1.29 -1.08
N ASN A 42 -3.63 1.18 -1.34
CA ASN A 42 -2.87 -0.01 -1.01
C ASN A 42 -2.13 0.18 0.31
N VAL A 43 -2.09 -0.88 1.12
CA VAL A 43 -1.37 -0.90 2.40
C VAL A 43 -0.34 -2.02 2.35
N TYR A 44 0.90 -1.69 2.69
CA TYR A 44 2.02 -2.62 2.70
C TYR A 44 2.67 -2.69 4.08
N SER A 45 3.20 -3.86 4.44
CA SER A 45 4.27 -3.93 5.42
C SER A 45 5.53 -3.26 4.85
N ARG A 46 6.45 -2.84 5.72
CA ARG A 46 7.71 -2.23 5.28
C ARG A 46 8.50 -3.12 4.30
N SER A 47 8.62 -4.41 4.60
CA SER A 47 9.33 -5.35 3.70
C SER A 47 8.60 -5.58 2.38
N ALA A 48 7.27 -5.59 2.37
CA ALA A 48 6.51 -5.72 1.12
C ALA A 48 6.64 -4.46 0.25
N TRP A 49 6.72 -3.30 0.89
CA TRP A 49 6.93 -2.02 0.22
C TRP A 49 8.31 -1.94 -0.43
N GLU A 50 9.38 -2.28 0.30
CA GLU A 50 10.75 -2.31 -0.23
C GLU A 50 10.84 -3.22 -1.47
N ASN A 51 10.31 -4.45 -1.38
CA ASN A 51 10.24 -5.36 -2.52
C ASN A 51 9.42 -4.80 -3.70
N PHE A 52 8.38 -4.01 -3.42
CA PHE A 52 7.60 -3.36 -4.47
C PHE A 52 8.39 -2.24 -5.16
N CYS A 53 9.06 -1.40 -4.37
CA CYS A 53 9.96 -0.36 -4.89
C CYS A 53 11.09 -0.96 -5.72
N ASP A 54 11.73 -2.05 -5.29
CA ASP A 54 12.82 -2.70 -6.03
C ASP A 54 12.35 -3.16 -7.41
N ARG A 55 11.15 -3.75 -7.49
CA ARG A 55 10.55 -4.14 -8.78
C ARG A 55 10.22 -2.96 -9.67
N LEU A 56 9.77 -1.85 -9.08
CA LEU A 56 9.49 -0.62 -9.83
C LEU A 56 10.77 0.04 -10.34
N SER A 57 11.84 0.04 -9.55
CA SER A 57 13.16 0.56 -9.94
C SER A 57 13.82 -0.26 -11.05
N ALA A 58 13.44 -1.53 -11.21
CA ALA A 58 13.90 -2.38 -12.30
C ALA A 58 13.18 -2.14 -13.65
N LEU A 59 12.14 -1.28 -13.68
CA LEU A 59 11.43 -0.96 -14.92
C LEU A 59 12.26 -0.06 -15.85
N PRO A 60 12.19 -0.23 -17.18
CA PRO A 60 12.86 0.67 -18.12
C PRO A 60 12.36 2.12 -17.97
N GLU A 61 13.26 3.11 -17.92
CA GLU A 61 12.93 4.51 -17.63
C GLU A 61 11.84 5.10 -18.55
N MET A 62 11.91 4.83 -19.86
CA MET A 62 10.93 5.33 -20.83
C MET A 62 9.50 4.83 -20.56
N SER A 63 9.36 3.64 -19.99
CA SER A 63 8.04 3.03 -19.73
C SER A 63 7.60 3.20 -18.27
N GLY A 64 8.55 3.31 -17.34
CA GLY A 64 8.28 3.36 -15.90
C GLY A 64 8.04 4.78 -15.36
N SER A 65 8.55 5.82 -16.00
CA SER A 65 8.51 7.20 -15.47
C SER A 65 7.09 7.72 -15.16
N GLY A 66 6.11 7.40 -16.00
CA GLY A 66 4.71 7.77 -15.77
C GLY A 66 4.10 7.07 -14.56
N ILE A 67 4.40 5.77 -14.38
CA ILE A 67 3.93 4.96 -13.25
C ILE A 67 4.53 5.47 -11.95
N LEU A 68 5.85 5.70 -11.93
CA LEU A 68 6.55 6.22 -10.75
C LEU A 68 5.98 7.58 -10.34
N ARG A 69 5.77 8.49 -11.30
CA ARG A 69 5.16 9.79 -11.03
C ARG A 69 3.75 9.65 -10.49
N TYR A 70 2.93 8.76 -11.03
CA TYR A 70 1.58 8.54 -10.53
C TYR A 70 1.58 8.04 -9.08
N LEU A 71 2.32 6.97 -8.80
CA LEU A 71 2.32 6.29 -7.50
C LEU A 71 2.98 7.13 -6.40
N PHE A 72 4.04 7.89 -6.74
CA PHE A 72 4.83 8.67 -5.79
C PHE A 72 4.56 10.18 -5.85
N SER A 73 3.57 10.63 -6.64
CA SER A 73 3.11 12.03 -6.57
C SER A 73 2.49 12.30 -5.20
N THR A 74 3.15 13.13 -4.40
CA THR A 74 2.57 13.81 -3.23
C THR A 74 1.48 14.75 -3.69
#